data_AF-A0A355Q367-F1
#
_entry.id   AF-A0A355Q367-F1
#
_cell.length_a   1.000
_cell.length_b   1.000
_cell.length_c   1.000
_cell.angle_alpha   90.00
_cell.angle_beta   90.00
_cell.angle_gamma   90.00
#
_symmetry.space_group_name_H-M   'P 1'
#
loop_
_entity.id
_entity.type
_entity.pdbx_description
1 polymer ?
#
loop_
_entity_poly.entity_id
_entity_poly.type
_entity_poly.pdbx_seq_one_letter_code
_entity_poly.pdbx_strand_id
1 'polypeptide(L)'
;MWQQKQFDGVAFFQRFETTKGEWLEIFLPFNRFQTTYRGRLLLDHPKLNRKEISQIGLMISDKQKGEFSLEVKRIAFLDKQEAI
;
A
#
# COMPACT_ATOMS: atom_id res chain seq x y z
N MET A 1 26.80 -13.61 -5.24
CA MET A 1 25.72 -14.32 -4.52
C MET A 1 24.61 -13.32 -4.22
N TRP A 2 23.65 -13.15 -5.12
CA TRP A 2 22.46 -12.33 -4.85
C TRP A 2 21.54 -13.15 -3.95
N GLN A 3 21.54 -12.86 -2.66
CA GLN A 3 20.57 -13.46 -1.75
C GLN A 3 19.21 -12.82 -2.08
N GLN A 4 18.38 -13.52 -2.86
CA GLN A 4 16.97 -13.18 -2.97
C GLN A 4 16.39 -13.31 -1.56
N LYS A 5 16.18 -12.17 -0.89
CA LYS A 5 15.43 -12.11 0.36
C LYS A 5 14.08 -12.74 0.02
N GLN A 6 13.84 -13.95 0.52
CA GLN A 6 12.57 -14.64 0.33
C GLN A 6 11.53 -13.68 0.89
N PHE A 7 10.66 -13.17 0.02
CA PHE A 7 9.51 -12.41 0.50
C PHE A 7 8.70 -13.41 1.31
N ASP A 8 8.61 -13.22 2.63
CA ASP A 8 7.92 -14.13 3.55
C ASP A 8 6.39 -14.21 3.28
N GLY A 9 5.93 -13.80 2.09
CA GLY A 9 4.57 -13.71 1.61
C GLY A 9 3.70 -12.71 2.37
N VAL A 10 4.29 -12.00 3.33
CA VAL A 10 3.66 -10.95 4.11
C VAL A 10 3.65 -9.67 3.29
N ALA A 11 2.46 -9.10 3.09
CA ALA A 11 2.27 -7.83 2.44
C ALA A 11 1.63 -6.83 3.42
N PHE A 12 1.95 -5.56 3.22
CA PHE A 12 1.33 -4.45 3.93
C PHE A 12 0.43 -3.71 2.96
N PHE A 13 -0.82 -3.44 3.35
CA PHE A 13 -1.77 -2.72 2.50
C PHE A 13 -2.53 -1.65 3.27
N GLN A 14 -2.99 -0.65 2.53
CA GLN A 14 -3.96 0.34 2.99
C GLN A 14 -4.92 0.59 1.82
N ARG A 15 -6.19 0.75 2.13
CA ARG A 15 -7.21 1.06 1.13
C ARG A 15 -7.34 2.56 0.97
N PHE A 16 -7.66 2.99 -0.23
CA PHE A 16 -8.06 4.35 -0.54
C PHE A 16 -9.16 4.30 -1.61
N GLU A 17 -9.93 5.37 -1.70
CA GLU A 17 -11.01 5.51 -2.67
C GLU A 17 -10.63 6.52 -3.74
N THR A 18 -11.23 6.39 -4.92
CA THR A 18 -11.06 7.32 -6.03
C THR A 18 -12.42 7.78 -6.54
N THR A 19 -12.46 8.99 -7.10
CA THR A 19 -13.65 9.52 -7.77
C THR A 19 -13.38 9.54 -9.27
N LYS A 20 -14.31 9.01 -10.07
CA LYS A 20 -14.16 8.93 -11.53
C LYS A 20 -13.98 10.33 -12.13
N GLY A 21 -12.89 10.53 -12.85
CA GLY A 21 -12.59 11.78 -13.55
C GLY A 21 -11.97 12.88 -12.69
N GLU A 22 -11.65 12.60 -11.43
CA GLU A 22 -11.05 13.57 -10.51
C GLU A 22 -9.60 13.21 -10.17
N TRP A 23 -8.74 14.21 -10.15
CA TRP A 23 -7.39 14.10 -9.59
C TRP A 23 -7.46 14.28 -8.08
N LEU A 24 -6.96 13.29 -7.34
CA LEU A 24 -6.96 13.29 -5.88
C LEU A 24 -5.53 13.20 -5.34
N GLU A 25 -5.26 13.96 -4.27
CA GLU A 25 -4.07 13.77 -3.45
C GLU A 25 -4.42 12.87 -2.26
N ILE A 26 -3.79 11.69 -2.21
CA ILE A 26 -4.09 10.68 -1.21
C ILE A 26 -2.88 10.52 -0.30
N PHE A 27 -3.07 10.82 1.00
CA PHE A 27 -2.06 10.58 2.02
C PHE A 27 -2.29 9.23 2.69
N LEU A 28 -1.27 8.37 2.65
CA LEU A 28 -1.30 7.03 3.23
C LEU A 28 -0.28 6.93 4.37
N PRO A 29 -0.67 7.22 5.63
CA PRO A 29 0.23 7.14 6.77
C PRO A 29 0.75 5.71 6.94
N PHE A 30 2.06 5.55 7.12
CA PHE A 30 2.67 4.23 7.31
C PHE A 30 2.12 3.46 8.52
N ASN A 31 1.69 4.17 9.57
CA ASN A 31 1.13 3.55 10.77
C ASN A 31 -0.29 2.99 10.58
N ARG A 32 -0.95 3.26 9.45
CA ARG A 32 -2.28 2.74 9.09
C ARG A 32 -2.25 1.56 8.13
N PHE A 33 -1.05 1.12 7.71
CA PHE A 33 -0.93 -0.10 6.92
C PHE A 33 -1.24 -1.33 7.77
N GLN A 34 -2.07 -2.20 7.21
CA GLN A 34 -2.43 -3.49 7.80
C GLN A 34 -1.61 -4.60 7.16
N THR A 35 -1.31 -5.63 7.95
CA THR A 35 -0.53 -6.78 7.50
C THR A 35 -1.45 -7.89 7.01
N THR A 36 -1.12 -8.47 5.85
CA THR A 36 -1.82 -9.64 5.30
C THR A 36 -0.83 -10.70 4.85
N TYR A 37 -1.23 -11.96 5.00
CA TYR A 37 -0.55 -13.11 4.41
C TYR A 37 -1.57 -13.98 3.68
N ARG A 38 -1.42 -14.11 2.36
CA ARG A 38 -2.33 -14.91 1.51
C ARG A 38 -3.82 -14.59 1.76
N GLY A 39 -4.14 -13.30 1.87
CA GLY A 39 -5.51 -12.81 2.07
C GLY A 39 -6.02 -12.85 3.51
N ARG A 40 -5.21 -13.28 4.49
CA ARG A 40 -5.57 -13.27 5.91
C ARG A 40 -4.90 -12.11 6.63
N LEU A 41 -5.69 -11.35 7.39
CA LEU A 41 -5.15 -10.31 8.27
C LEU A 41 -4.29 -10.93 9.37
N LEU A 42 -3.12 -10.33 9.61
CA LEU A 42 -2.25 -10.68 10.73
C LEU A 42 -2.34 -9.56 11.77
N LEU A 43 -3.06 -9.82 12.87
CA LEU A 43 -3.31 -8.81 13.91
C LEU A 43 -2.07 -8.52 14.76
N ASP A 44 -1.26 -9.54 15.04
CA ASP A 44 -0.09 -9.46 15.94
C ASP A 44 1.26 -9.43 15.19
N HIS A 45 1.25 -8.97 13.93
CA HIS A 45 2.48 -8.84 13.15
C HIS A 45 3.14 -7.47 13.36
N PRO A 46 4.50 -7.39 13.36
CA PRO A 46 5.19 -6.11 13.39
C PRO A 46 4.66 -5.10 12.37
N LYS A 47 4.60 -3.83 12.79
CA LYS A 47 4.26 -2.70 11.91
C LYS A 47 5.28 -2.60 10.77
N LEU A 48 4.83 -2.00 9.66
CA LEU A 48 5.65 -1.76 8.48
C LEU A 48 6.96 -1.00 8.85
N ASN A 49 8.11 -1.63 8.57
CA ASN A 49 9.41 -0.99 8.67
C ASN A 49 9.71 -0.20 7.39
N ARG A 50 9.67 1.14 7.47
CA ARG A 50 9.91 2.06 6.34
C ARG A 50 11.27 1.86 5.67
N LYS A 51 12.27 1.38 6.42
CA LYS A 51 13.63 1.15 5.92
C LYS A 51 13.75 -0.13 5.06
N GLU A 52 12.72 -0.96 5.03
CA GLU A 52 12.73 -2.27 4.36
C GLU A 52 11.70 -2.37 3.22
N ILE A 53 11.12 -1.24 2.80
CA ILE A 53 10.20 -1.22 1.67
C ILE A 53 11.02 -1.45 0.39
N SER A 54 10.82 -2.62 -0.23
CA SER A 54 11.47 -2.98 -1.49
C SER A 54 10.56 -2.89 -2.71
N GLN A 55 9.23 -2.86 -2.51
CA GLN A 55 8.24 -2.82 -3.58
C GLN A 55 6.97 -2.09 -3.12
N ILE A 56 6.31 -1.42 -4.06
CA ILE A 56 4.96 -0.86 -3.90
C ILE A 56 4.10 -1.38 -5.05
N GLY A 57 2.85 -1.70 -4.76
CA GLY A 57 1.85 -2.11 -5.74
C GLY A 57 0.53 -1.38 -5.51
N LEU A 58 -0.17 -1.08 -6.61
CA LEU A 58 -1.55 -0.60 -6.58
C LEU A 58 -2.44 -1.77 -7.00
N MET A 59 -3.53 -1.99 -6.27
CA MET A 59 -4.41 -3.13 -6.46
C MET A 59 -5.85 -2.66 -6.53
N ILE A 60 -6.57 -3.15 -7.54
CA ILE A 60 -8.03 -3.04 -7.61
C ILE A 60 -8.60 -4.12 -6.71
N SER A 61 -9.40 -3.73 -5.73
CA SER A 61 -10.07 -4.64 -4.80
C SER A 61 -11.56 -4.80 -5.10
N ASP A 62 -12.26 -5.60 -4.30
CA ASP A 62 -13.74 -5.72 -4.29
C ASP A 62 -14.37 -6.22 -5.58
N LYS A 63 -13.61 -6.97 -6.38
CA LYS A 63 -14.09 -7.63 -7.59
C LYS A 63 -14.73 -6.62 -8.56
N GLN A 64 -14.14 -5.43 -8.71
CA GLN A 64 -14.55 -4.50 -9.75
C GLN A 64 -14.56 -5.21 -11.11
N LYS A 65 -15.71 -5.16 -11.78
CA LYS A 65 -15.91 -5.75 -13.12
C LYS A 65 -16.01 -4.65 -14.15
N GLY A 66 -15.51 -4.93 -15.36
CA GLY A 66 -15.58 -4.01 -16.49
C GLY A 66 -14.30 -3.20 -16.68
N GLU A 67 -14.39 -2.23 -17.59
CA GLU A 67 -13.26 -1.36 -17.94
C GLU A 67 -12.83 -0.49 -16.75
N PHE A 68 -11.52 -0.33 -16.62
CA PHE A 68 -10.90 0.45 -15.57
C PHE A 68 -9.68 1.20 -16.13
N SER A 69 -9.53 2.46 -15.71
CA SER A 69 -8.32 3.24 -15.94
C SER A 69 -7.90 3.90 -14.63
N LEU A 70 -6.60 3.83 -14.33
CA LEU A 70 -5.98 4.54 -13.22
C LEU A 70 -4.82 5.35 -13.76
N GLU A 71 -4.89 6.66 -13.57
CA GLU A 71 -3.82 7.57 -13.91
C GLU A 71 -3.09 7.97 -12.62
N VAL A 72 -1.76 7.86 -12.64
CA VAL A 72 -0.91 8.19 -11.51
C VAL A 72 0.07 9.25 -11.94
N LYS A 73 -0.09 10.46 -11.39
CA LYS A 73 0.82 11.58 -11.68
C LYS A 73 2.12 11.49 -10.89
N ARG A 74 2.04 11.11 -9.61
CA ARG A 74 3.20 11.04 -8.71
C ARG A 74 2.96 10.10 -7.55
N ILE A 75 3.99 9.35 -7.18
CA ILE A 75 4.09 8.65 -5.89
C ILE A 75 5.35 9.18 -5.22
N ALA A 76 5.26 9.57 -3.95
CA ALA A 76 6.38 10.10 -3.19
C ALA A 76 6.30 9.69 -1.72
N PHE A 77 7.46 9.47 -1.12
CA PHE A 77 7.58 9.46 0.33
C PHE A 77 7.54 10.90 0.83
N LEU A 78 6.68 11.16 1.81
CA LEU A 78 6.54 12.47 2.43
C LEU A 78 7.00 12.37 3.88
N ASP A 79 7.95 13.20 4.26
CA ASP A 79 8.28 13.44 5.66
C ASP A 79 7.29 14.47 6.21
N LYS A 80 6.08 14.01 6.51
CA LYS A 80 5.18 14.77 7.38
C LYS A 80 5.28 14.23 8.79
N GLN A 81 6.12 14.87 9.59
CA GLN A 81 5.91 14.91 11.02
C GLN A 81 4.77 15.91 11.29
N GLU A 82 3.76 15.44 12.02
CA GLU A 82 2.66 16.15 12.71
C GLU A 82 1.34 16.54 12.02
N ALA A 83 0.25 16.16 12.70
CA ALA A 83 -0.84 16.98 13.28
C ALA A 83 -2.00 16.01 13.63
N ILE A 84 -2.55 15.83 14.85
CA ILE A 84 -2.56 16.46 16.18
C ILE A 84 -2.59 15.31 17.21
#